data_AF-A0A2J6SP57-F1
#
_entry.id   AF-A0A2J6SP57-F1
#
_cell.length_a   1.000
_cell.length_b   1.000
_cell.length_c   1.000
_cell.angle_alpha   90.00
_cell.angle_beta   90.00
_cell.angle_gamma   90.00
#
_symmetry.space_group_name_H-M   'P 1'
#
loop_
_entity.id
_entity.type
_entity.pdbx_description
1 polymer ?
#
loop_
_entity_poly.entity_id
_entity_poly.type
_entity_poly.pdbx_seq_one_letter_code
_entity_poly.pdbx_strand_id
1 'polypeptide(L)'
;MPQEFLPSLLGGFSRGATSRGDWIWPAIWMLPVVNTYGAWPASGEIHLVESRGNHTYEQRGNNIISSTMHWGANSDTDSYWRTSKKHASLHNTYKAGFHKFGLEWSESYLFTYVDSRLQEVLYSPFSEPQWTRSAFSSRKGKAVLVDPWSQTGRDNTPFDIEFYLILSVAVGSTNGWFEDGKSGKPWVDNSPLAIADFWAAKDERYPTWIDGKAQMTIKSLKIWQQYS
;
A
#
# COMPACT_ATOMS: atom_id res chain seq x y z
N MET A 1 20.47 17.71 23.50
CA MET A 1 20.67 16.50 22.68
C MET A 1 19.30 16.10 22.16
N PRO A 2 19.08 15.98 20.83
CA PRO A 2 17.80 15.48 20.34
C PRO A 2 17.71 14.01 20.75
N GLN A 3 16.56 13.63 21.28
CA GLN A 3 16.24 12.28 21.73
C GLN A 3 16.36 11.35 20.51
N GLU A 4 17.29 10.40 20.56
CA GLU A 4 17.42 9.37 19.52
C GLU A 4 16.11 8.60 19.47
N PHE A 5 15.38 8.76 18.37
CA PHE A 5 14.26 7.91 18.04
C PHE A 5 14.87 6.57 17.62
N LEU A 6 14.89 5.61 18.54
CA LEU A 6 15.17 4.21 18.23
C LEU A 6 13.83 3.58 17.86
N PRO A 7 13.52 3.29 16.58
CA PRO A 7 12.30 2.57 16.24
C PRO A 7 12.37 1.13 16.77
N SER A 8 11.95 1.00 18.02
CA SER A 8 11.40 -0.22 18.61
C SER A 8 10.41 -0.90 17.68
N LEU A 9 10.34 -2.24 17.74
CA LEU A 9 9.34 -3.03 17.01
C LEU A 9 7.94 -2.47 17.23
N LEU A 10 7.37 -1.87 16.19
CA LEU A 10 5.97 -1.49 16.11
C LEU A 10 5.20 -2.68 15.55
N GLY A 11 4.45 -3.33 16.43
CA GLY A 11 3.54 -4.41 16.09
C GLY A 11 2.12 -3.86 16.00
N GLY A 12 1.46 -4.00 14.86
CA GLY A 12 0.08 -3.59 14.67
C GLY A 12 -0.74 -4.68 14.02
N PHE A 13 -2.00 -4.85 14.43
CA PHE A 13 -2.94 -5.55 13.57
C PHE A 13 -4.31 -4.91 13.54
N SER A 14 -4.91 -4.92 12.36
CA SER A 14 -6.33 -4.62 12.16
C SER A 14 -7.08 -5.91 11.93
N ARG A 15 -8.27 -6.02 12.51
CA ARG A 15 -9.21 -7.07 12.16
C ARG A 15 -10.29 -6.48 11.26
N GLY A 16 -10.30 -6.81 9.98
CA GLY A 16 -11.18 -6.18 9.00
C GLY A 16 -11.71 -7.12 7.94
N ALA A 17 -12.85 -6.78 7.36
CA ALA A 17 -13.32 -7.36 6.10
C ALA A 17 -13.12 -6.30 5.00
N THR A 18 -12.62 -6.71 3.84
CA THR A 18 -12.49 -5.80 2.69
C THR A 18 -13.87 -5.42 2.13
N SER A 19 -13.89 -4.66 1.05
CA SER A 19 -15.12 -4.23 0.38
C SER A 19 -15.46 -5.15 -0.80
N ARG A 20 -16.72 -5.17 -1.21
CA ARG A 20 -17.19 -5.78 -2.46
C ARG A 20 -18.05 -4.80 -3.24
N GLY A 21 -17.77 -4.69 -4.52
CA GLY A 21 -18.43 -3.78 -5.46
C GLY A 21 -17.42 -3.28 -6.49
N ASP A 22 -17.90 -2.98 -7.69
CA ASP A 22 -17.01 -2.64 -8.78
C ASP A 22 -16.33 -1.30 -8.53
N TRP A 23 -15.04 -1.26 -8.85
CA TRP A 23 -14.21 -0.04 -8.81
C TRP A 23 -13.96 0.50 -7.40
N ILE A 24 -14.24 -0.28 -6.35
CA ILE A 24 -13.92 0.08 -4.96
C ILE A 24 -12.48 -0.32 -4.65
N TRP A 25 -11.78 0.52 -3.90
CA TRP A 25 -10.41 0.31 -3.46
C TRP A 25 -10.30 0.56 -1.94
N PRO A 26 -10.57 -0.46 -1.11
CA PRO A 26 -10.25 -0.40 0.32
C PRO A 26 -8.74 -0.49 0.56
N ALA A 27 -8.24 0.34 1.46
CA ALA A 27 -6.84 0.34 1.86
C ALA A 27 -6.63 0.61 3.35
N ILE A 28 -5.62 -0.06 3.91
CA ILE A 28 -5.01 0.21 5.22
C ILE A 28 -3.55 0.51 4.96
N TRP A 29 -3.16 1.75 5.18
CA TRP A 29 -1.87 2.26 4.71
C TRP A 29 -1.37 3.37 5.64
N MET A 30 -0.15 3.82 5.39
CA MET A 30 0.54 4.75 6.26
C MET A 30 1.35 5.74 5.44
N LEU A 31 1.34 7.01 5.88
CA LEU A 31 2.13 8.11 5.32
C LEU A 31 2.96 8.78 6.42
N PRO A 32 4.13 9.35 6.09
CA PRO A 32 4.98 10.02 7.07
C PRO A 32 4.26 11.23 7.69
N VAL A 33 4.46 11.42 8.99
CA VAL A 33 3.91 12.58 9.73
C VAL A 33 4.54 13.88 9.23
N VAL A 34 5.84 13.83 8.91
CA VAL A 34 6.61 14.92 8.32
C VAL A 34 7.37 14.37 7.12
N ASN A 35 7.35 15.10 6.01
CA ASN A 35 8.12 14.77 4.81
C ASN A 35 9.63 15.09 4.98
N THR A 36 10.29 14.41 5.92
CA THR A 36 11.68 14.66 6.35
C THR A 36 12.69 14.59 5.21
N TYR A 37 12.49 13.69 4.25
CA TYR A 37 13.43 13.40 3.17
C TYR A 37 13.01 14.01 1.82
N GLY A 38 11.93 14.80 1.82
CA GLY A 38 11.39 15.43 0.62
C GLY A 38 10.02 14.91 0.21
N ALA A 39 9.55 15.37 -0.96
CA ALA A 39 8.25 15.01 -1.50
C ALA A 39 8.13 13.51 -1.79
N TRP A 40 6.89 13.02 -1.91
CA TRP A 40 6.62 11.62 -2.20
C TRP A 40 7.39 11.11 -3.44
N PRO A 41 7.95 9.89 -3.40
CA PRO A 41 7.96 8.92 -2.31
C PRO A 41 9.23 8.99 -1.44
N ALA A 42 9.98 10.10 -1.44
CA ALA A 42 11.27 10.20 -0.75
C ALA A 42 11.17 10.03 0.77
N SER A 43 10.04 10.42 1.36
CA SER A 43 9.74 10.22 2.78
C SER A 43 8.99 8.91 3.10
N GLY A 44 8.81 8.05 2.10
CA GLY A 44 8.20 6.73 2.23
C GLY A 44 6.66 6.70 2.23
N GLU A 45 6.11 5.53 1.97
CA GLU A 45 4.69 5.17 2.12
C GLU A 45 4.60 3.66 2.36
N ILE A 46 3.72 3.21 3.25
CA ILE A 46 3.54 1.78 3.55
C ILE A 46 2.07 1.41 3.34
N HIS A 47 1.79 0.56 2.37
CA HIS A 47 0.51 -0.14 2.25
C HIS A 47 0.59 -1.47 2.98
N LEU A 48 -0.16 -1.59 4.09
CA LEU A 48 -0.34 -2.86 4.79
C LEU A 48 -1.35 -3.74 4.05
N VAL A 49 -2.44 -3.15 3.56
CA VAL A 49 -3.43 -3.85 2.73
C VAL A 49 -3.97 -2.91 1.68
N GLU A 50 -3.91 -3.34 0.43
CA GLU A 50 -4.75 -2.82 -0.65
C GLU A 50 -5.52 -3.98 -1.27
N SER A 51 -6.78 -3.77 -1.62
CA SER A 51 -7.58 -4.76 -2.33
C SER A 51 -8.49 -4.09 -3.35
N ARG A 52 -8.97 -4.87 -4.33
CA ARG A 52 -10.03 -4.42 -5.25
C ARG A 52 -11.37 -4.92 -4.71
N GLY A 53 -12.41 -4.10 -4.75
CA GLY A 53 -13.76 -4.52 -4.39
C GLY A 53 -14.42 -5.41 -5.44
N ASN A 54 -13.95 -5.34 -6.69
CA ASN A 54 -14.52 -6.11 -7.78
C ASN A 54 -14.57 -7.61 -7.45
N HIS A 55 -15.64 -8.30 -7.86
CA HIS A 55 -15.78 -9.73 -7.58
C HIS A 55 -15.09 -10.57 -8.66
N THR A 56 -13.91 -11.09 -8.34
CA THR A 56 -13.21 -12.15 -9.10
C THR A 56 -13.23 -12.00 -10.63
N TYR A 57 -12.84 -10.83 -11.16
CA TYR A 57 -12.50 -10.69 -12.58
C TYR A 57 -11.14 -11.31 -12.91
N GLU A 58 -10.79 -11.38 -14.21
CA GLU A 58 -9.50 -11.88 -14.71
C GLU A 58 -8.29 -11.18 -14.05
N GLN A 59 -8.43 -9.90 -13.70
CA GLN A 59 -7.41 -9.12 -12.98
C GLN A 59 -7.25 -9.47 -11.50
N ARG A 60 -8.03 -10.44 -11.01
CA ARG A 60 -8.26 -10.75 -9.60
C ARG A 60 -8.90 -9.59 -8.85
N GLY A 61 -9.76 -9.91 -7.89
CA GLY A 61 -10.65 -8.95 -7.23
C GLY A 61 -10.44 -8.94 -5.72
N ASN A 62 -11.54 -8.94 -4.98
CA ASN A 62 -11.55 -8.99 -3.53
C ASN A 62 -11.01 -10.31 -2.93
N ASN A 63 -10.53 -11.23 -3.75
CA ASN A 63 -9.78 -12.42 -3.36
C ASN A 63 -8.26 -12.19 -3.27
N ILE A 64 -7.79 -10.97 -3.51
CA ILE A 64 -6.38 -10.60 -3.39
C ILE A 64 -6.22 -9.38 -2.50
N ILE A 65 -5.18 -9.42 -1.68
CA ILE A 65 -4.59 -8.25 -1.03
C ILE A 65 -3.17 -8.03 -1.56
N SER A 66 -2.70 -6.80 -1.53
CA SER A 66 -1.29 -6.46 -1.67
C SER A 66 -0.77 -5.69 -0.47
N SER A 67 0.51 -5.90 -0.20
CA SER A 67 1.32 -5.03 0.66
C SER A 67 2.42 -4.42 -0.20
N THR A 68 2.66 -3.13 -0.02
CA THR A 68 3.57 -2.34 -0.84
C THR A 68 4.32 -1.34 0.01
N MET A 69 5.62 -1.14 -0.26
CA MET A 69 6.36 0.01 0.26
C MET A 69 6.71 0.92 -0.91
N HIS A 70 6.35 2.21 -0.88
CA HIS A 70 6.85 3.20 -1.86
C HIS A 70 8.04 3.94 -1.29
N TRP A 71 9.07 4.09 -2.13
CA TRP A 71 10.33 4.73 -1.78
C TRP A 71 11.11 5.03 -3.06
N GLY A 72 11.75 6.19 -3.12
CA GLY A 72 12.49 6.66 -4.29
C GLY A 72 12.80 8.15 -4.17
N ALA A 73 13.71 8.66 -4.98
CA ALA A 73 14.11 10.07 -4.89
C ALA A 73 12.98 11.05 -5.28
N ASN A 74 12.07 10.61 -6.13
CA ASN A 74 10.90 11.33 -6.64
C ASN A 74 9.91 10.35 -7.30
N SER A 75 8.77 10.84 -7.76
CA SER A 75 7.73 10.04 -8.43
C SER A 75 8.23 9.19 -9.60
N ASP A 76 9.18 9.70 -10.40
CA ASP A 76 9.74 8.99 -11.57
C ASP A 76 10.69 7.84 -11.20
N THR A 77 11.09 7.81 -9.93
CA THR A 77 12.04 6.86 -9.38
C THR A 77 11.43 5.99 -8.29
N ASP A 78 10.12 6.04 -8.11
CA ASP A 78 9.43 5.15 -7.18
C ASP A 78 9.78 3.68 -7.45
N SER A 79 10.35 3.04 -6.43
CA SER A 79 10.88 1.68 -6.48
C SER A 79 9.93 0.67 -5.86
N TYR A 80 8.66 1.03 -5.69
CA TYR A 80 7.61 0.19 -5.11
C TYR A 80 7.55 -1.23 -5.68
N TRP A 81 7.83 -1.40 -6.98
CA TRP A 81 7.82 -2.70 -7.65
C TRP A 81 8.81 -3.72 -7.05
N ARG A 82 9.86 -3.26 -6.35
CA ARG A 82 10.81 -4.11 -5.61
C ARG A 82 10.26 -4.60 -4.27
N THR A 83 9.25 -3.93 -3.75
CA THR A 83 8.66 -4.09 -2.41
C THR A 83 7.14 -4.24 -2.48
N SER A 84 6.64 -4.76 -3.61
CA SER A 84 5.21 -5.06 -3.82
C SER A 84 5.01 -6.56 -3.86
N LYS A 85 4.09 -7.06 -3.02
CA LYS A 85 3.70 -8.47 -3.03
C LYS A 85 2.19 -8.59 -2.93
N LYS A 86 1.66 -9.67 -3.52
CA LYS A 86 0.24 -10.00 -3.54
C LYS A 86 0.04 -11.34 -2.83
N HIS A 87 -1.02 -11.43 -2.02
CA HIS A 87 -1.43 -12.67 -1.38
C HIS A 87 -2.87 -13.01 -1.79
N ALA A 88 -3.05 -14.17 -2.42
CA ALA A 88 -4.35 -14.64 -2.89
C ALA A 88 -5.03 -15.52 -1.85
N SER A 89 -6.32 -15.31 -1.63
CA SER A 89 -7.16 -16.26 -0.91
C SER A 89 -7.47 -17.44 -1.84
N LEU A 90 -7.09 -18.67 -1.43
CA LEU A 90 -7.18 -19.87 -2.27
C LEU A 90 -8.61 -20.40 -2.43
N HIS A 91 -9.46 -20.19 -1.42
CA HIS A 91 -10.80 -20.81 -1.35
C HIS A 91 -11.93 -19.80 -1.10
N ASN A 92 -11.61 -18.50 -0.98
CA ASN A 92 -12.61 -17.48 -0.66
C ASN A 92 -12.17 -16.07 -1.12
N THR A 93 -12.80 -15.05 -0.55
CA THR A 93 -12.47 -13.63 -0.71
C THR A 93 -12.16 -13.01 0.64
N TYR A 94 -11.37 -11.95 0.68
CA TYR A 94 -11.11 -11.18 1.90
C TYR A 94 -12.32 -10.35 2.36
N LYS A 95 -13.41 -10.36 1.58
CA LYS A 95 -14.71 -9.82 1.99
C LYS A 95 -15.52 -10.81 2.83
N ALA A 96 -15.30 -12.12 2.66
CA ALA A 96 -16.20 -13.14 3.20
C ALA A 96 -16.24 -13.20 4.73
N GLY A 97 -15.20 -12.67 5.39
CA GLY A 97 -15.16 -12.57 6.84
C GLY A 97 -14.12 -11.55 7.30
N PHE A 98 -13.97 -11.47 8.62
CA PHE A 98 -12.93 -10.65 9.23
C PHE A 98 -11.60 -11.38 9.23
N HIS A 99 -10.60 -10.76 8.61
CA HIS A 99 -9.20 -11.21 8.60
C HIS A 99 -8.35 -10.35 9.52
N LYS A 100 -7.26 -10.92 10.03
CA LYS A 100 -6.27 -10.17 10.81
C LYS A 100 -5.13 -9.74 9.89
N PHE A 101 -4.95 -8.45 9.67
CA PHE A 101 -3.81 -7.93 8.89
C PHE A 101 -2.77 -7.40 9.85
N GLY A 102 -1.56 -7.95 9.81
CA GLY A 102 -0.49 -7.60 10.74
C GLY A 102 0.67 -6.88 10.05
N LEU A 103 1.21 -5.87 10.72
CA LEU A 103 2.45 -5.17 10.39
C LEU A 103 3.43 -5.35 11.56
N GLU A 104 4.64 -5.78 11.26
CA GLU A 104 5.80 -5.75 12.13
C GLU A 104 6.85 -4.87 11.47
N TRP A 105 7.23 -3.78 12.14
CA TRP A 105 8.18 -2.80 11.62
C TRP A 105 9.24 -2.50 12.67
N SER A 106 10.51 -2.65 12.30
CA SER A 106 11.68 -2.42 13.14
C SER A 106 12.80 -1.77 12.35
N GLU A 107 13.92 -1.46 13.01
CA GLU A 107 15.16 -1.03 12.35
C GLU A 107 15.73 -2.06 11.36
N SER A 108 15.40 -3.35 11.51
CA SER A 108 16.00 -4.42 10.70
C SER A 108 15.12 -4.92 9.56
N TYR A 109 13.80 -4.75 9.64
CA TYR A 109 12.87 -5.19 8.59
C TYR A 109 11.48 -4.57 8.70
N LEU A 110 10.74 -4.68 7.60
CA LEU A 110 9.29 -4.52 7.53
C LEU A 110 8.65 -5.85 7.08
N PHE A 111 7.68 -6.33 7.84
CA PHE A 111 7.00 -7.59 7.62
C PHE A 111 5.48 -7.42 7.72
N THR A 112 4.75 -8.00 6.77
CA THR A 112 3.28 -8.00 6.77
C THR A 112 2.72 -9.40 6.57
N TYR A 113 1.59 -9.69 7.20
CA TYR A 113 0.94 -10.99 7.13
C TYR A 113 -0.58 -10.88 7.20
N VAL A 114 -1.28 -11.94 6.81
CA VAL A 114 -2.73 -12.07 6.96
C VAL A 114 -3.09 -13.30 7.80
N ASP A 115 -4.03 -13.15 8.73
CA ASP A 115 -4.54 -14.14 9.69
C ASP A 115 -3.52 -14.70 10.70
N SER A 116 -2.34 -15.12 10.25
CA SER A 116 -1.23 -15.61 11.07
C SER A 116 0.11 -15.22 10.46
N ARG A 117 1.18 -15.12 11.28
CA ARG A 117 2.55 -14.83 10.81
C ARG A 117 3.07 -15.85 9.78
N LEU A 118 2.48 -17.04 9.68
CA LEU A 118 2.86 -18.06 8.68
C LEU A 118 2.31 -17.74 7.28
N GLN A 119 1.31 -16.86 7.17
CA GLN A 119 0.77 -16.38 5.90
C GLN A 119 1.36 -14.99 5.61
N GLU A 120 2.65 -15.00 5.33
CA GLU A 120 3.40 -13.83 4.89
C GLU A 120 2.76 -13.22 3.63
N VAL A 121 2.65 -11.90 3.62
CA VAL A 121 2.34 -11.13 2.41
C VAL A 121 3.60 -10.47 1.86
N LEU A 122 4.33 -9.73 2.69
CA LEU A 122 5.58 -9.05 2.32
C LEU A 122 6.59 -9.15 3.46
N TYR A 123 7.81 -9.57 3.14
CA TYR A 123 9.00 -9.39 3.96
C TYR A 123 10.03 -8.52 3.23
N SER A 124 10.51 -7.48 3.89
CA SER A 124 11.48 -6.52 3.34
C SER A 124 12.56 -6.25 4.38
N PRO A 125 13.73 -6.89 4.29
CA PRO A 125 14.83 -6.63 5.20
C PRO A 125 15.49 -5.27 4.90
N PHE A 126 15.95 -4.60 5.95
CA PHE A 126 16.80 -3.41 5.88
C PHE A 126 18.27 -3.81 5.99
N SER A 127 18.71 -4.72 5.10
CA SER A 127 20.09 -5.25 5.09
C SER A 127 21.07 -4.42 4.24
N GLU A 128 20.55 -3.44 3.51
CA GLU A 128 21.31 -2.47 2.72
C GLU A 128 20.51 -1.16 2.59
N PRO A 129 21.17 -0.02 2.32
CA PRO A 129 20.47 1.25 2.11
C PRO A 129 19.49 1.17 0.93
N GLN A 130 18.31 1.77 1.09
CA GLN A 130 17.32 1.80 0.00
C GLN A 130 17.89 2.44 -1.27
N TRP A 131 18.74 3.47 -1.16
CA TRP A 131 19.42 4.05 -2.32
C TRP A 131 20.18 3.00 -3.13
N THR A 132 20.94 2.12 -2.48
CA THR A 132 21.65 1.02 -3.13
C THR A 132 20.67 0.03 -3.74
N ARG A 133 19.65 -0.39 -2.97
CA ARG A 133 18.60 -1.33 -3.41
C ARG A 133 17.86 -0.85 -4.67
N SER A 134 17.70 0.47 -4.86
CA SER A 134 17.03 1.03 -6.03
C SER A 134 17.76 0.73 -7.35
N ALA A 135 19.09 0.62 -7.28
CA ALA A 135 20.03 0.67 -8.39
C ALA A 135 19.99 1.98 -9.23
N PHE A 136 19.64 3.14 -8.65
CA PHE A 136 19.57 4.42 -9.39
C PHE A 136 20.90 4.85 -10.01
N SER A 137 22.04 4.47 -9.41
CA SER A 137 23.38 4.72 -9.96
C SER A 137 23.60 4.10 -11.35
N SER A 138 22.76 3.14 -11.77
CA SER A 138 22.83 2.50 -13.08
C SER A 138 21.96 3.17 -14.16
N ARG A 139 21.13 4.16 -13.82
CA ARG A 139 20.23 4.85 -14.77
C ARG A 139 21.02 5.82 -15.66
N LYS A 140 21.34 5.40 -16.89
CA LYS A 140 21.96 6.27 -17.91
C LYS A 140 20.92 7.24 -18.52
N GLY A 141 21.27 8.52 -18.66
CA GLY A 141 20.56 9.47 -19.52
C GLY A 141 19.39 10.25 -18.91
N LYS A 142 19.18 10.22 -17.59
CA LYS A 142 18.28 11.15 -16.88
C LYS A 142 19.10 12.12 -16.02
N ALA A 143 18.47 13.25 -15.62
CA ALA A 143 19.08 14.25 -14.73
C ALA A 143 19.76 13.59 -13.53
N VAL A 144 20.84 14.21 -13.03
CA VAL A 144 21.60 13.72 -11.86
C VAL A 144 20.63 13.53 -10.70
N LEU A 145 20.39 12.29 -10.32
CA LEU A 145 19.61 11.96 -9.13
C LEU A 145 20.49 12.18 -7.91
N VAL A 146 20.01 12.97 -6.97
CA VAL A 146 20.65 13.21 -5.67
C VAL A 146 20.08 12.22 -4.68
N ASP A 147 20.94 11.58 -3.89
CA ASP A 147 20.53 10.66 -2.83
C ASP A 147 19.95 11.44 -1.64
N PRO A 148 18.63 11.38 -1.40
CA PRO A 148 17.99 12.12 -0.31
C PRO A 148 18.22 11.50 1.08
N TRP A 149 18.90 10.35 1.15
CA TRP A 149 19.07 9.56 2.38
C TRP A 149 20.54 9.42 2.81
N SER A 150 21.48 9.82 1.94
CA SER A 150 22.94 9.71 2.14
C SER A 150 23.45 10.28 3.47
N GLN A 151 22.76 11.27 4.03
CA GLN A 151 23.07 11.92 5.30
C GLN A 151 22.73 11.09 6.55
N THR A 152 21.92 10.05 6.43
CA THR A 152 21.41 9.29 7.59
C THR A 152 22.35 8.19 8.05
N GLY A 153 23.04 7.54 7.10
CA GLY A 153 23.85 6.34 7.37
C GLY A 153 23.04 5.12 7.84
N ARG A 154 21.71 5.09 7.62
CA ARG A 154 20.81 4.02 8.07
C ARG A 154 20.21 3.26 6.89
N ASP A 155 20.11 1.94 7.03
CA ASP A 155 19.60 1.05 5.98
C ASP A 155 18.06 1.08 5.84
N ASN A 156 17.37 1.42 6.94
CA ASN A 156 15.92 1.50 6.98
C ASN A 156 15.34 2.83 6.47
N THR A 157 16.16 3.85 6.21
CA THR A 157 15.70 5.13 5.63
C THR A 157 15.02 4.90 4.27
N PRO A 158 13.80 5.43 4.00
CA PRO A 158 13.06 6.44 4.76
C PRO A 158 12.06 5.92 5.79
N PHE A 159 12.03 4.62 6.07
CA PHE A 159 11.14 3.97 7.03
C PHE A 159 11.71 4.02 8.47
N ASP A 160 12.25 5.17 8.84
CA ASP A 160 12.90 5.44 10.12
C ASP A 160 12.35 6.71 10.82
N ILE A 161 11.17 7.16 10.38
CA ILE A 161 10.41 8.31 10.91
C ILE A 161 8.99 7.90 11.29
N GLU A 162 8.23 8.77 11.97
CA GLU A 162 6.85 8.49 12.35
C GLU A 162 5.87 8.57 11.16
N PHE A 163 4.87 7.69 11.15
CA PHE A 163 3.83 7.63 10.12
C PHE A 163 2.43 7.70 10.74
N TYR A 164 1.50 8.39 10.08
CA TYR A 164 0.07 8.28 10.35
C TYR A 164 -0.48 6.96 9.81
N LEU A 165 -1.38 6.32 10.56
CA LEU A 165 -2.21 5.22 10.05
C LEU A 165 -3.46 5.78 9.36
N ILE A 166 -3.72 5.31 8.14
CA ILE A 166 -4.84 5.74 7.31
C ILE A 166 -5.71 4.53 6.96
N LEU A 167 -7.02 4.70 7.13
CA LEU A 167 -8.05 3.75 6.75
C LEU A 167 -8.92 4.42 5.69
N SER A 168 -8.96 3.88 4.48
CA SER A 168 -9.67 4.53 3.37
C SER A 168 -10.44 3.53 2.50
N VAL A 169 -11.48 4.04 1.87
CA VAL A 169 -12.21 3.37 0.79
C VAL A 169 -12.30 4.37 -0.36
N ALA A 170 -11.46 4.19 -1.37
CA ALA A 170 -11.50 4.98 -2.59
C ALA A 170 -12.39 4.30 -3.64
N VAL A 171 -12.74 5.05 -4.69
CA VAL A 171 -13.52 4.56 -5.83
C VAL A 171 -12.93 5.10 -7.13
N GLY A 172 -12.80 4.23 -8.14
CA GLY A 172 -12.06 4.55 -9.36
C GLY A 172 -10.56 4.75 -9.11
N SER A 173 -9.82 5.00 -10.19
CA SER A 173 -8.41 5.41 -10.18
C SER A 173 -7.94 5.68 -11.61
N THR A 174 -6.93 6.53 -11.80
CA THR A 174 -6.25 6.74 -13.10
C THR A 174 -4.79 6.27 -13.12
N ASN A 175 -4.37 5.47 -12.12
CA ASN A 175 -2.97 5.06 -11.94
C ASN A 175 -2.66 3.62 -12.40
N GLY A 176 -3.54 3.00 -13.20
CA GLY A 176 -3.42 1.60 -13.61
C GLY A 176 -3.89 0.58 -12.58
N TRP A 177 -4.36 1.00 -11.40
CA TRP A 177 -4.90 0.07 -10.39
C TRP A 177 -6.06 -0.75 -10.95
N PHE A 178 -6.94 -0.13 -11.73
CA PHE A 178 -7.90 -0.81 -12.59
C PHE A 178 -7.37 -0.70 -14.02
N GLU A 179 -6.95 -1.80 -14.65
CA GLU A 179 -6.31 -1.70 -15.97
C GLU A 179 -7.33 -1.41 -17.09
N ASP A 180 -6.93 -0.57 -18.04
CA ASP A 180 -7.74 -0.13 -19.17
C ASP A 180 -8.19 -1.29 -20.08
N GLY A 181 -9.42 -1.20 -20.60
CA GLY A 181 -9.96 -2.17 -21.55
C GLY A 181 -10.31 -3.53 -20.96
N LYS A 182 -10.32 -3.67 -19.63
CA LYS A 182 -10.58 -4.94 -18.94
C LYS A 182 -11.81 -4.84 -18.04
N SER A 183 -12.48 -5.98 -17.85
CA SER A 183 -13.59 -6.15 -16.90
C SER A 183 -14.72 -5.11 -17.05
N GLY A 184 -14.90 -4.55 -18.25
CA GLY A 184 -15.91 -3.51 -18.50
C GLY A 184 -15.60 -2.16 -17.84
N LYS A 185 -14.33 -1.84 -17.54
CA LYS A 185 -13.94 -0.55 -16.98
C LYS A 185 -14.48 0.61 -17.84
N PRO A 186 -15.32 1.51 -17.28
CA PRO A 186 -16.01 2.53 -18.07
C PRO A 186 -15.19 3.79 -18.36
N TRP A 187 -13.96 3.91 -17.84
CA TRP A 187 -13.07 5.04 -18.11
C TRP A 187 -11.69 4.56 -18.56
N VAL A 188 -10.94 5.46 -19.21
CA VAL A 188 -9.56 5.24 -19.65
C VAL A 188 -8.64 6.15 -18.83
N ASP A 189 -7.54 5.63 -18.30
CA ASP A 189 -6.70 6.34 -17.32
C ASP A 189 -6.15 7.68 -17.84
N ASN A 190 -5.74 7.71 -19.11
CA ASN A 190 -5.18 8.91 -19.74
C ASN A 190 -6.24 9.83 -20.39
N SER A 191 -7.53 9.55 -20.21
CA SER A 191 -8.61 10.40 -20.75
C SER A 191 -8.80 11.65 -19.88
N PRO A 192 -8.88 12.87 -20.45
CA PRO A 192 -9.27 14.06 -19.70
C PRO A 192 -10.71 13.97 -19.18
N LEU A 193 -11.51 13.04 -19.71
CA LEU A 193 -12.89 12.77 -19.29
C LEU A 193 -13.00 11.61 -18.29
N ALA A 194 -11.89 11.03 -17.82
CA ALA A 194 -11.93 9.82 -16.98
C ALA A 194 -12.89 9.91 -15.79
N ILE A 195 -12.92 11.06 -15.09
CA ILE A 195 -13.84 11.29 -13.97
C ILE A 195 -15.28 11.42 -14.44
N ALA A 196 -15.52 12.06 -15.59
CA ALA A 196 -16.85 12.22 -16.16
C ALA A 196 -17.39 10.88 -16.68
N ASP A 197 -16.56 10.09 -17.37
CA ASP A 197 -16.87 8.74 -17.87
C ASP A 197 -17.15 7.80 -16.69
N PHE A 198 -16.32 7.87 -15.64
CA PHE A 198 -16.61 7.22 -14.38
C PHE A 198 -17.98 7.68 -13.88
N TRP A 199 -18.24 8.98 -13.70
CA TRP A 199 -19.53 9.45 -13.18
C TRP A 199 -20.73 8.99 -14.02
N ALA A 200 -20.64 9.05 -15.34
CA ALA A 200 -21.71 8.65 -16.26
C ALA A 200 -22.14 7.19 -16.06
N ALA A 201 -21.20 6.28 -15.79
CA ALA A 201 -21.47 4.86 -15.56
C ALA A 201 -22.01 4.52 -14.15
N LYS A 202 -22.50 5.49 -13.37
CA LYS A 202 -22.98 5.27 -11.98
C LYS A 202 -24.09 4.24 -11.87
N ASP A 203 -24.99 4.23 -12.85
CA ASP A 203 -26.17 3.37 -12.84
C ASP A 203 -25.82 1.91 -13.11
N GLU A 204 -24.66 1.64 -13.72
CA GLU A 204 -24.11 0.29 -13.88
C GLU A 204 -23.39 -0.20 -12.61
N ARG A 205 -22.64 0.68 -11.93
CA ARG A 205 -21.84 0.28 -10.74
C ARG A 205 -22.61 0.29 -9.43
N TYR A 206 -23.52 1.23 -9.20
CA TYR A 206 -24.21 1.38 -7.92
C TYR A 206 -24.99 0.12 -7.50
N PRO A 207 -25.64 -0.62 -8.42
CA PRO A 207 -26.23 -1.91 -8.09
C PRO A 207 -25.23 -2.95 -7.55
N THR A 208 -23.95 -2.83 -7.91
CA THR A 208 -22.88 -3.72 -7.41
C THR A 208 -22.42 -3.33 -6.00
N TRP A 209 -22.69 -2.09 -5.58
CA TRP A 209 -22.36 -1.55 -4.25
C TRP A 209 -23.48 -1.90 -3.27
N ILE A 210 -23.64 -3.20 -3.03
CA ILE A 210 -24.68 -3.74 -2.16
C ILE A 210 -24.46 -3.22 -0.73
N ASP A 211 -25.55 -2.77 -0.10
CA ASP A 211 -25.53 -2.29 1.29
C ASP A 211 -24.90 -3.32 2.24
N GLY A 212 -24.07 -2.83 3.17
CA GLY A 212 -23.23 -3.65 4.06
C GLY A 212 -22.09 -4.43 3.37
N LYS A 213 -22.00 -4.44 2.04
CA LYS A 213 -20.94 -5.14 1.29
C LYS A 213 -19.89 -4.21 0.69
N ALA A 214 -20.28 -3.02 0.27
CA ALA A 214 -19.40 -2.00 -0.32
C ALA A 214 -18.46 -1.29 0.67
N GLN A 215 -18.69 -1.46 1.97
CA GLN A 215 -17.87 -0.86 3.03
C GLN A 215 -16.67 -1.73 3.41
N MET A 216 -15.57 -1.08 3.80
CA MET A 216 -14.53 -1.70 4.62
C MET A 216 -14.98 -1.63 6.08
N THR A 217 -14.97 -2.76 6.79
CA THR A 217 -15.37 -2.80 8.21
C THR A 217 -14.17 -3.17 9.07
N ILE A 218 -13.84 -2.32 10.04
CA ILE A 218 -12.77 -2.56 11.01
C ILE A 218 -13.39 -2.92 12.36
N LYS A 219 -13.12 -4.15 12.82
CA LYS A 219 -13.60 -4.65 14.12
C LYS A 219 -12.71 -4.21 15.28
N SER A 220 -11.41 -4.15 15.06
CA SER A 220 -10.45 -3.72 16.08
C SER A 220 -9.15 -3.28 15.43
N LEU A 221 -8.52 -2.27 16.02
CA LEU A 221 -7.14 -1.86 15.76
C LEU A 221 -6.36 -2.02 17.05
N LYS A 222 -5.16 -2.61 16.97
CA LYS A 222 -4.24 -2.69 18.10
C LYS A 222 -2.83 -2.33 17.62
N ILE A 223 -2.16 -1.48 18.39
CA ILE A 223 -0.80 -0.98 18.11
C ILE A 223 0.00 -1.14 19.40
N TRP A 224 1.19 -1.69 19.26
CA TRP A 224 2.12 -1.93 20.34
C TRP A 224 3.50 -1.47 19.93
N GLN A 225 4.28 -1.05 20.91
CA GLN A 225 5.66 -0.67 20.76
C GLN A 225 6.48 -1.51 21.74
N GLN A 226 7.56 -2.14 21.27
CA GLN A 226 8.45 -2.86 22.16
C GLN A 226 9.33 -1.86 22.93
N TYR A 227 9.14 -1.71 24.24
CA TYR A 227 10.06 -0.93 25.05
C TYR A 227 11.40 -1.68 25.16
N SER A 228 12.49 -1.00 24.81
CA SER A 228 13.87 -1.44 25.06
C SER A 228 14.36 -0.93 26.42
#